data_AF-A0A7X7P9B4-F1
#
_entry.id   AF-A0A7X7P9B4-F1
#
_cell.length_a   1.000
_cell.length_b   1.000
_cell.length_c   1.000
_cell.angle_alpha   90.00
_cell.angle_beta   90.00
_cell.angle_gamma   90.00
#
_symmetry.space_group_name_H-M   'P 1'
#
loop_
_entity.id
_entity.type
_entity.pdbx_description
1 polymer ?
#
loop_
_entity_poly.entity_id
_entity_poly.type
_entity_poly.pdbx_seq_one_letter_code
_entity_poly.pdbx_strand_id
1 'polypeptide(L)'
;MKKQILFFTSILFVLFLAGCSEKEKPNYQGFWLGEENMIFEVKQTSDGKYTVSNINGSLNAEYKDEALRGKNSLDMEFYMTVKGDSAYYTFGTITTGYKRIDEKSYKDIFNSLKPMTAQ
;
A
#
# COMPACT_ATOMS: atom_id res chain seq x y z
N MET A 1 24.94 -46.98 51.29
CA MET A 1 25.61 -47.28 50.01
C MET A 1 25.16 -46.27 48.97
N LYS A 2 26.11 -45.61 48.30
CA LYS A 2 25.92 -44.61 47.24
C LYS A 2 25.38 -45.23 45.95
N LYS A 3 24.34 -44.64 45.33
CA LYS A 3 24.04 -44.54 43.89
C LYS A 3 22.99 -43.41 43.76
N GLN A 4 23.26 -42.12 43.46
CA GLN A 4 23.76 -41.48 42.23
C GLN A 4 23.09 -42.03 40.95
N ILE A 5 22.67 -41.11 40.05
CA ILE A 5 22.03 -41.27 38.70
C ILE A 5 20.53 -40.93 38.72
N LEU A 6 19.96 -39.97 37.97
CA LEU A 6 20.44 -38.86 37.14
C LEU A 6 19.16 -38.06 36.79
N PHE A 7 19.11 -36.75 37.09
CA PHE A 7 18.05 -35.86 36.60
C PHE A 7 18.31 -35.58 35.11
N PHE A 8 17.59 -36.24 34.21
CA PHE A 8 17.59 -35.90 32.78
C PHE A 8 16.33 -35.09 32.44
N THR A 9 16.51 -33.77 32.44
CA THR A 9 16.06 -32.82 31.41
C THR A 9 14.85 -33.21 30.56
N SER A 10 13.73 -32.50 30.76
CA SER A 10 12.77 -32.22 29.68
C SER A 10 12.17 -30.83 29.88
N ILE A 11 13.03 -29.80 29.87
CA ILE A 11 12.64 -28.43 29.56
C ILE A 11 13.10 -28.17 28.13
N LEU A 12 12.26 -28.46 27.14
CA LEU A 12 12.41 -27.88 25.80
C LEU A 12 11.10 -28.03 25.02
N PHE A 13 10.11 -27.21 25.36
CA PHE A 13 8.96 -26.97 24.47
C PHE A 13 8.60 -25.47 24.48
N VAL A 14 9.61 -24.62 24.22
CA VAL A 14 9.41 -23.19 23.96
C VAL A 14 10.30 -22.77 22.78
N LEU A 15 10.14 -23.42 21.63
CA LEU A 15 10.79 -23.01 20.38
C LEU A 15 9.89 -23.35 19.18
N PHE A 16 8.69 -22.76 19.11
CA PHE A 16 7.87 -22.82 17.88
C PHE A 16 7.14 -21.50 17.55
N LEU A 17 7.61 -20.36 18.06
CA LEU A 17 7.12 -19.04 17.64
C LEU A 17 8.20 -18.18 16.96
N ALA A 18 9.20 -18.81 16.34
CA ALA A 18 9.85 -18.19 15.19
C ALA A 18 8.97 -18.45 13.95
N GLY A 19 7.71 -18.04 14.02
CA GLY A 19 6.89 -17.91 12.83
C GLY A 19 7.56 -16.85 11.99
N CYS A 20 8.10 -17.22 10.83
CA CYS A 20 8.39 -16.29 9.75
C CYS A 20 7.14 -15.43 9.59
N SER A 21 7.16 -14.22 10.14
CA SER A 21 6.17 -13.21 9.82
C SER A 21 6.46 -12.85 8.37
N GLU A 22 5.83 -13.56 7.42
CA GLU A 22 5.71 -13.06 6.07
C GLU A 22 5.16 -11.64 6.20
N LYS A 23 5.97 -10.66 5.79
CA LYS A 23 5.62 -9.25 5.89
C LYS A 23 4.37 -9.07 5.06
N GLU A 24 3.23 -8.90 5.73
CA GLU A 24 1.93 -8.77 5.07
C GLU A 24 2.02 -7.64 4.03
N LYS A 25 1.59 -7.94 2.79
CA LYS A 25 1.61 -6.95 1.71
C LYS A 25 0.74 -5.75 2.13
N PRO A 26 1.21 -4.50 1.96
CA PRO A 26 0.39 -3.34 2.30
C PRO A 26 -0.93 -3.34 1.53
N ASN A 27 -2.02 -2.94 2.19
CA ASN A 27 -3.31 -2.80 1.52
C ASN A 27 -3.39 -1.47 0.77
N TYR A 28 -3.16 -1.52 -0.54
CA TYR A 28 -3.26 -0.34 -1.41
C TYR A 28 -4.69 0.04 -1.78
N GLN A 29 -5.63 -0.93 -1.77
CA GLN A 29 -6.98 -0.71 -2.27
C GLN A 29 -7.73 0.34 -1.44
N GLY A 30 -8.51 1.19 -2.10
CA GLY A 30 -9.35 2.20 -1.46
C GLY A 30 -9.10 3.62 -1.98
N PHE A 31 -9.53 4.59 -1.17
CA PHE A 31 -9.57 6.00 -1.54
C PHE A 31 -8.58 6.81 -0.69
N TRP A 32 -7.92 7.75 -1.34
CA TRP A 32 -6.79 8.48 -0.76
C TRP A 32 -6.97 9.98 -0.98
N LEU A 33 -6.73 10.76 0.08
CA LEU A 33 -6.84 12.21 0.10
C LEU A 33 -5.51 12.85 0.51
N GLY A 34 -4.98 13.71 -0.35
CA GLY A 34 -3.83 14.56 -0.11
C GLY A 34 -4.26 15.99 0.18
N GLU A 35 -3.31 16.91 0.09
CA GLU A 35 -3.57 18.34 0.22
C GLU A 35 -4.43 18.87 -0.95
N GLU A 36 -5.06 20.02 -0.75
CA GLU A 36 -5.84 20.74 -1.78
C GLU A 36 -6.89 19.88 -2.51
N ASN A 37 -7.55 18.96 -1.79
CA ASN A 37 -8.53 18.03 -2.36
C ASN A 37 -7.98 17.11 -3.47
N MET A 38 -6.67 16.90 -3.53
CA MET A 38 -6.08 15.89 -4.40
C MET A 38 -6.53 14.50 -3.93
N ILE A 39 -7.39 13.86 -4.72
CA ILE A 39 -7.90 12.52 -4.43
C ILE A 39 -7.56 11.53 -5.55
N PHE A 40 -7.37 10.28 -5.16
CA PHE A 40 -7.32 9.16 -6.09
C PHE A 40 -7.89 7.88 -5.48
N GLU A 41 -8.30 6.97 -6.34
CA GLU A 41 -8.75 5.63 -6.02
C GLU A 41 -7.71 4.61 -6.50
N VAL A 42 -7.47 3.58 -5.69
CA VAL A 42 -6.69 2.40 -6.09
C VAL A 42 -7.60 1.17 -6.09
N LYS A 43 -7.70 0.51 -7.25
CA LYS A 43 -8.45 -0.73 -7.44
C LYS A 43 -7.53 -1.85 -7.88
N GLN A 44 -7.64 -3.02 -7.25
CA GLN A 44 -6.93 -4.21 -7.73
C GLN A 44 -7.70 -4.81 -8.92
N THR A 45 -7.01 -5.05 -10.03
CA THR A 45 -7.61 -5.61 -11.26
C THR A 45 -7.31 -7.08 -11.44
N SER A 46 -6.16 -7.55 -10.94
CA SER A 46 -5.78 -8.96 -10.84
C SER A 46 -4.69 -9.12 -9.78
N ASP A 47 -4.23 -10.34 -9.50
CA ASP A 47 -3.17 -10.54 -8.50
C ASP A 47 -1.92 -9.71 -8.84
N GLY A 48 -1.51 -8.86 -7.89
CA GLY A 48 -0.39 -7.94 -8.07
C GLY A 48 -0.60 -6.79 -9.06
N LYS A 49 -1.75 -6.65 -9.73
CA LYS A 49 -2.03 -5.57 -10.70
C LYS A 49 -3.14 -4.64 -10.22
N TYR A 50 -2.95 -3.35 -10.45
CA TYR A 50 -3.80 -2.29 -9.92
C TYR A 50 -4.04 -1.21 -10.96
N THR A 51 -5.13 -0.47 -10.77
CA THR A 51 -5.39 0.79 -11.44
C THR A 51 -5.42 1.90 -10.39
N VAL A 52 -4.72 3.00 -10.68
CA VAL A 52 -4.74 4.24 -9.89
C VAL A 52 -5.47 5.30 -10.69
N SER A 53 -6.60 5.78 -10.19
CA SER A 53 -7.52 6.67 -10.91
C SER A 53 -7.74 7.97 -10.16
N ASN A 54 -7.73 9.10 -10.86
CA ASN A 54 -8.15 10.40 -10.36
C ASN A 54 -9.03 11.10 -11.40
N ILE A 55 -9.37 12.38 -11.17
CA ILE A 55 -10.20 13.15 -12.11
C ILE A 55 -9.56 13.35 -13.49
N ASN A 56 -8.24 13.21 -13.61
CA ASN A 56 -7.50 13.41 -14.85
C ASN A 56 -7.28 12.10 -15.64
N GLY A 57 -7.73 10.96 -15.12
CA GLY A 57 -7.63 9.67 -15.81
C GLY A 57 -7.17 8.53 -14.91
N SER A 58 -6.69 7.46 -15.54
CA SER A 58 -6.29 6.23 -14.86
C SER A 58 -4.93 5.74 -15.35
N LEU A 59 -4.12 5.21 -14.44
CA LEU A 59 -2.82 4.61 -14.70
C LEU A 59 -2.82 3.15 -14.23
N ASN A 60 -2.14 2.28 -14.96
CA ASN A 60 -1.90 0.91 -14.55
C ASN A 60 -0.65 0.84 -13.66
N ALA A 61 -0.71 0.00 -12.63
CA ALA A 61 0.40 -0.25 -11.72
C ALA A 61 0.52 -1.74 -11.40
N GLU A 62 1.74 -2.15 -11.05
CA GLU A 62 2.04 -3.49 -10.55
C GLU A 62 2.75 -3.40 -9.20
N TYR A 63 2.46 -4.33 -8.30
CA TYR A 63 3.19 -4.46 -7.05
C TYR A 63 4.57 -5.07 -7.31
N LYS A 64 5.63 -4.28 -7.12
CA LYS A 64 7.01 -4.66 -7.34
C LYS A 64 7.93 -3.85 -6.42
N ASP A 65 8.95 -4.50 -5.87
CA ASP A 65 9.95 -3.87 -4.98
C ASP A 65 9.29 -3.14 -3.78
N GLU A 66 8.34 -3.80 -3.12
CA GLU A 66 7.58 -3.29 -1.96
C GLU A 66 6.74 -2.01 -2.22
N ALA A 67 6.44 -1.71 -3.48
CA ALA A 67 5.64 -0.55 -3.90
C ALA A 67 4.69 -0.90 -5.04
N LEU A 68 3.62 -0.11 -5.22
CA LEU A 68 2.94 -0.08 -6.53
C LEU A 68 3.75 0.79 -7.46
N ARG A 69 4.04 0.30 -8.67
CA ARG A 69 4.87 0.99 -9.67
C ARG A 69 4.16 0.98 -11.01
N GLY A 70 4.28 2.07 -11.75
CA GLY A 70 3.76 2.16 -13.10
C GLY A 70 4.39 3.31 -13.87
N LYS A 71 3.93 3.49 -15.11
CA LYS A 71 4.34 4.57 -15.99
C LYS A 71 3.14 5.20 -16.66
N ASN A 72 3.22 6.49 -16.95
CA ASN A 72 2.24 7.15 -17.80
C ASN A 72 2.59 7.02 -19.28
N SER A 73 1.78 7.63 -20.16
CA SER A 73 2.01 7.64 -21.62
C SER A 73 3.28 8.36 -22.07
N LEU A 74 3.92 9.14 -21.20
CA LEU A 74 5.18 9.85 -21.44
C LEU A 74 6.39 9.09 -20.87
N ASP A 75 6.23 7.81 -20.52
CA ASP A 75 7.24 6.96 -19.87
C ASP A 75 7.73 7.48 -18.51
N MET A 76 7.02 8.43 -17.90
CA MET A 76 7.35 8.92 -16.56
C MET A 76 6.90 7.93 -15.51
N GLU A 77 7.84 7.52 -14.66
CA GLU A 77 7.58 6.60 -13.56
C GLU A 77 6.82 7.25 -12.42
N PHE A 78 5.96 6.45 -11.82
CA PHE A 78 5.38 6.74 -10.51
C PHE A 78 5.49 5.51 -9.62
N TYR A 79 5.51 5.76 -8.31
CA TYR A 79 5.38 4.68 -7.35
C TYR A 79 4.66 5.12 -6.08
N MET A 80 4.00 4.16 -5.42
CA MET A 80 3.23 4.38 -4.21
C MET A 80 3.63 3.38 -3.14
N THR A 81 3.84 3.86 -1.91
CA THR A 81 4.00 3.02 -0.72
C THR A 81 2.87 3.30 0.27
N VAL A 82 2.53 2.30 1.09
CA VAL A 82 1.48 2.39 2.10
C VAL A 82 2.02 1.98 3.46
N LYS A 83 1.67 2.75 4.49
CA LYS A 83 1.96 2.47 5.89
C LYS A 83 0.69 2.74 6.71
N GLY A 84 -0.09 1.69 6.96
CA GLY A 84 -1.41 1.81 7.60
C GLY A 84 -2.37 2.64 6.73
N ASP A 85 -2.89 3.73 7.31
CA ASP A 85 -3.80 4.67 6.62
C ASP A 85 -3.08 5.86 5.98
N SER A 86 -1.76 5.79 5.85
CA SER A 86 -0.97 6.77 5.10
C SER A 86 -0.41 6.15 3.83
N ALA A 87 -0.48 6.88 2.73
CA ALA A 87 0.20 6.57 1.48
C ALA A 87 1.17 7.67 1.09
N TYR A 88 2.23 7.29 0.39
CA TYR A 88 3.21 8.21 -0.17
C TYR A 88 3.28 7.92 -1.67
N TYR A 89 2.79 8.86 -2.47
CA TYR A 89 2.76 8.75 -3.92
C TYR A 89 3.86 9.63 -4.50
N THR A 90 4.74 9.03 -5.29
CA THR A 90 5.83 9.75 -5.97
C THR A 90 5.56 9.76 -7.45
N PHE A 91 5.64 10.94 -8.05
CA PHE A 91 5.55 11.15 -9.49
C PHE A 91 6.75 12.00 -9.94
N GLY A 92 7.60 11.45 -10.81
CA GLY A 92 8.90 12.06 -11.09
C GLY A 92 9.75 12.18 -9.82
N THR A 93 10.05 13.40 -9.39
CA THR A 93 10.86 13.69 -8.18
C THR A 93 10.04 14.17 -6.98
N ILE A 94 8.72 14.26 -7.11
CA ILE A 94 7.84 14.84 -6.09
C ILE A 94 7.12 13.71 -5.36
N THR A 95 7.26 13.65 -4.04
CA THR A 95 6.51 12.73 -3.17
C THR A 95 5.47 13.49 -2.36
N THR A 96 4.22 13.06 -2.47
CA THR A 96 3.08 13.65 -1.75
C THR A 96 2.49 12.61 -0.80
N GLY A 97 2.14 13.06 0.42
CA GLY A 97 1.48 12.23 1.42
C GLY A 97 -0.04 12.26 1.27
N TYR A 98 -0.68 11.12 1.48
CA TYR A 98 -2.13 10.95 1.41
C TYR A 98 -2.63 10.18 2.63
N LYS A 99 -3.84 10.49 3.07
CA LYS A 99 -4.57 9.74 4.10
C LYS A 99 -5.69 8.93 3.47
N ARG A 100 -5.95 7.75 4.02
CA ARG A 100 -7.11 6.95 3.64
C ARG A 100 -8.41 7.68 3.99
N ILE A 101 -9.38 7.64 3.09
CA ILE A 101 -10.74 8.14 3.31
C ILE A 101 -11.77 7.09 2.89
N ASP A 102 -13.01 7.26 3.32
CA ASP A 102 -14.12 6.42 2.88
C ASP A 102 -14.63 6.83 1.48
N GLU A 103 -15.43 5.93 0.88
CA GLU A 103 -15.99 6.13 -0.46
C GLU A 103 -16.92 7.35 -0.55
N LYS A 104 -17.66 7.65 0.52
CA LYS A 104 -18.61 8.77 0.54
C LYS A 104 -17.85 10.08 0.46
N SER A 105 -16.85 10.26 1.31
CA SER A 105 -15.94 11.41 1.34
C SER A 105 -15.23 11.56 -0.01
N TYR A 106 -14.79 10.45 -0.61
CA TYR A 106 -14.18 10.47 -1.94
C TYR A 106 -15.16 11.01 -3.00
N LYS A 107 -16.39 10.49 -3.04
CA LYS A 107 -17.42 10.91 -4.01
C LYS A 107 -17.83 12.37 -3.81
N ASP A 108 -17.99 12.82 -2.57
CA ASP A 108 -18.33 14.20 -2.25
C ASP A 108 -17.28 15.17 -2.79
N ILE A 109 -15.99 14.86 -2.60
CA ILE A 109 -14.88 15.65 -3.15
C ILE A 109 -14.83 15.52 -4.67
N PHE A 110 -14.88 14.31 -5.23
CA PHE A 110 -14.78 14.07 -6.66
C PHE A 110 -15.82 14.85 -7.46
N ASN A 111 -17.06 14.90 -6.98
CA ASN A 111 -18.15 15.62 -7.62
C ASN A 111 -17.99 17.16 -7.55
N SER A 112 -17.15 17.66 -6.64
CA SER A 112 -16.84 19.10 -6.53
C SER A 112 -15.72 19.54 -7.46
N LEU A 113 -14.90 18.60 -7.94
CA LEU A 113 -13.74 18.88 -8.77
C LEU A 113 -14.14 19.04 -10.25
N LYS A 114 -13.43 19.92 -10.97
CA LYS A 114 -13.51 20.02 -12.42
C LYS A 114 -12.26 19.39 -13.01
N PRO A 115 -12.37 18.54 -14.05
CA PRO A 115 -11.19 18.04 -14.75
C PRO A 115 -10.36 19.21 -15.26
N MET A 116 -9.04 19.09 -15.20
CA MET A 116 -8.17 20.07 -15.88
C MET A 116 -8.32 19.83 -17.38
N THR A 117 -9.22 20.56 -18.04
CA THR A 117 -9.27 20.60 -19.50
C THR A 117 -7.98 21.20 -19.99
N ALA A 118 -7.26 20.48 -20.87
CA ALA A 118 -6.14 21.05 -21.60
C ALA A 118 -6.62 22.31 -22.34
N GLN A 119 -6.00 23.46 -22.03
CA GLN A 119 -6.10 24.68 -22.83
C GLN A 119 -5.30 24.50 -24.13
#